data_AF-A0A9E3INS4-F1
#
_entry.id   AF-A0A9E3INS4-F1
#
_cell.length_a   1.000
_cell.length_b   1.000
_cell.length_c   1.000
_cell.angle_alpha   90.00
_cell.angle_beta   90.00
_cell.angle_gamma   90.00
#
_symmetry.space_group_name_H-M   'P 1'
#
loop_
_entity.id
_entity.type
_entity.pdbx_description
1 polymer ?
#
loop_
_entity_poly.entity_id
_entity_poly.type
_entity_poly.pdbx_seq_one_letter_code
_entity_poly.pdbx_strand_id
1 'polypeptide(L)' 'GYFRAFAGVALPNPGSVTLHERSGYERLGTYENVGYKAGRWRDVAWFQKLLQPLADDPRPPSLPVDQ' A
#
# COMPACT_ATOMS: atom_id res chain seq x y z
N GLY A 1 -6.77 -16.80 -0.46
CA GLY A 1 -5.88 -15.88 0.26
C GLY A 1 -5.94 -14.50 -0.35
N TYR A 2 -5.11 -13.57 0.10
CA TYR A 2 -5.00 -12.24 -0.49
C TYR A 2 -4.10 -12.28 -1.74
N PHE A 3 -4.46 -11.51 -2.78
CA PHE A 3 -3.73 -11.48 -4.07
C PHE A 3 -2.84 -10.24 -4.22
N ARG A 4 -3.20 -9.16 -3.55
CA ARG A 4 -2.49 -7.88 -3.57
C ARG A 4 -2.38 -7.34 -2.16
N ALA A 5 -1.26 -6.70 -1.88
CA ALA A 5 -1.11 -5.83 -0.73
C ALA A 5 -1.00 -4.39 -1.24
N PHE A 6 -1.59 -3.46 -0.49
CA PHE A 6 -1.49 -2.03 -0.76
C PHE A 6 -0.86 -1.33 0.44
N ALA A 7 -0.09 -0.29 0.15
CA ALA A 7 0.51 0.56 1.18
C ALA A 7 0.29 2.03 0.84
N GLY A 8 -0.13 2.80 1.85
CA GLY A 8 -0.24 4.25 1.80
C GLY A 8 0.92 4.88 2.56
N VAL A 9 1.63 5.82 1.94
CA VAL A 9 2.76 6.55 2.54
C VAL A 9 2.46 8.05 2.51
N ALA A 10 2.33 8.66 3.68
CA ALA A 10 2.27 10.13 3.79
C ALA A 10 3.62 10.74 3.40
N LEU A 11 3.61 11.72 2.49
CA LEU A 11 4.81 12.34 1.96
C LEU A 11 5.15 13.69 2.63
N PRO A 12 6.43 14.13 2.61
CA PRO A 12 7.61 13.37 2.17
C PRO A 12 8.02 12.30 3.21
N ASN A 13 8.40 11.11 2.73
CA ASN A 13 8.96 10.03 3.54
C ASN A 13 9.87 9.10 2.70
N PRO A 14 11.10 9.51 2.37
CA PRO A 14 11.98 8.75 1.48
C PRO A 14 12.34 7.36 2.04
N GLY A 15 12.49 7.22 3.36
CA GLY A 15 12.80 5.93 3.99
C GLY A 15 11.70 4.89 3.77
N SER A 16 10.43 5.27 3.99
CA SER A 16 9.29 4.38 3.75
C SER A 16 9.12 4.08 2.25
N VAL A 17 9.30 5.08 1.38
CA VAL A 17 9.24 4.89 -0.07
C VAL A 17 10.25 3.83 -0.53
N THR A 18 11.53 4.00 -0.16
CA THR A 18 12.59 3.05 -0.54
C THR A 18 12.36 1.67 0.06
N LEU A 19 11.82 1.58 1.29
CA LEU A 19 11.45 0.31 1.89
C LEU A 19 10.41 -0.44 1.05
N HIS A 20 9.34 0.23 0.63
CA HIS A 20 8.29 -0.39 -0.18
C HIS A 20 8.82 -0.81 -1.55
N GLU A 21 9.55 0.06 -2.25
CA GLU A 21 10.15 -0.23 -3.55
C GLU A 21 11.10 -1.44 -3.48
N ARG A 22 12.01 -1.49 -2.49
CA ARG A 22 12.90 -2.65 -2.27
C ARG A 22 12.17 -3.92 -1.86
N SER A 23 10.99 -3.78 -1.26
CA SER A 23 10.13 -4.91 -0.89
C SER A 23 9.31 -5.42 -2.09
N GLY A 24 9.53 -4.90 -3.28
CA GLY A 24 8.83 -5.31 -4.51
C GLY A 24 7.43 -4.70 -4.65
N TYR A 25 7.18 -3.57 -4.00
CA TYR A 25 6.00 -2.78 -4.28
C TYR A 25 6.25 -1.83 -5.45
N GLU A 26 5.21 -1.61 -6.25
CA GLU A 26 5.18 -0.65 -7.36
C GLU A 26 4.29 0.53 -6.99
N ARG A 27 4.67 1.74 -7.41
CA ARG A 27 3.87 2.94 -7.18
C ARG A 27 2.66 2.96 -8.10
N LEU A 28 1.49 3.15 -7.53
CA LEU A 28 0.22 3.31 -8.26
C LEU A 28 -0.09 4.77 -8.60
N GLY A 29 0.19 5.66 -7.66
CA GLY A 29 -0.19 7.06 -7.80
C GLY A 29 -0.05 7.82 -6.50
N THR A 30 -0.45 9.08 -6.52
CA THR A 30 -0.38 9.96 -5.34
C THR A 30 -1.65 10.79 -5.28
N TYR A 31 -2.24 10.86 -4.10
CA TYR A 31 -3.29 11.83 -3.81
C TYR A 31 -2.63 13.09 -3.28
N GLU A 32 -2.73 14.16 -4.04
CA GLU A 32 -2.08 15.44 -3.74
C GLU A 32 -2.89 16.25 -2.72
N ASN A 33 -2.22 16.85 -1.74
CA ASN A 33 -2.80 17.69 -0.69
C ASN A 33 -4.05 17.09 -0.01
N VAL A 34 -4.07 15.77 0.18
CA VAL A 34 -5.27 15.04 0.59
C VAL A 34 -5.57 15.13 2.10
N GLY A 35 -4.58 15.51 2.91
CA GLY A 35 -4.78 15.63 4.36
C GLY A 35 -3.99 16.78 5.00
N TYR A 36 -4.65 17.55 5.87
CA TYR A 36 -4.01 18.59 6.67
C TYR A 36 -3.71 18.08 8.08
N LYS A 37 -2.43 18.06 8.47
CA LYS A 37 -2.01 17.63 9.80
C LYS A 37 -0.69 18.29 10.20
N ALA A 38 -0.63 18.74 11.46
CA ALA A 38 0.55 19.42 12.02
C ALA A 38 1.01 20.61 11.16
N GLY A 39 0.06 21.49 10.82
CA GLY A 39 0.34 22.77 10.15
C GLY A 39 0.64 22.69 8.66
N ARG A 40 0.39 21.55 8.00
CA ARG A 40 0.68 21.38 6.56
C ARG A 40 -0.26 20.40 5.89
N TRP A 41 -0.53 20.66 4.61
CA TRP A 41 -1.11 19.70 3.69
C TRP A 41 -0.08 18.61 3.36
N ARG A 42 -0.59 17.40 3.10
CA ARG A 42 0.20 16.19 2.87
C ARG A 42 -0.35 15.45 1.68
N ASP A 43 0.56 14.99 0.83
CA ASP A 43 0.24 13.99 -0.18
C ASP A 43 0.27 12.59 0.45
N VAL A 44 -0.43 11.66 -0.17
CA VAL A 44 -0.34 10.23 0.16
C VAL A 44 -0.03 9.45 -1.12
N ALA A 45 1.15 8.85 -1.17
CA ALA A 45 1.52 7.92 -2.23
C ALA A 45 0.95 6.54 -1.94
N TRP A 46 0.35 5.92 -2.96
CA TRP A 46 -0.15 4.55 -2.92
C TRP A 46 0.74 3.62 -3.70
N PHE A 47 1.00 2.46 -3.12
CA PHE A 47 1.79 1.39 -3.70
C PHE A 47 1.00 0.09 -3.70
N GLN A 48 1.31 -0.80 -4.63
CA GLN A 48 0.79 -2.17 -4.68
C GLN A 48 1.91 -3.19 -4.74
N LYS A 49 1.65 -4.40 -4.23
CA LYS A 49 2.48 -5.58 -4.47
C LYS A 49 1.60 -6.76 -4.84
N LEU A 50 1.95 -7.46 -5.91
CA LEU A 50 1.37 -8.75 -6.24
C LEU A 50 1.90 -9.80 -5.25
N LEU A 51 0.99 -10.49 -4.57
CA LEU A 51 1.32 -11.58 -3.64
C LEU A 51 1.25 -12.95 -4.30
N GLN A 52 0.34 -13.10 -5.26
CA GLN A 52 0.16 -14.31 -6.06
C GLN A 52 -0.53 -13.95 -7.40
N PRO A 53 -0.39 -14.77 -8.45
CA PRO A 53 -1.11 -14.61 -9.71
C PRO A 53 -2.62 -14.63 -9.51
N LEU A 54 -3.37 -13.98 -10.41
CA LEU A 54 -4.83 -14.07 -10.42
C LEU A 54 -5.29 -15.51 -10.64
N ALA A 55 -6.40 -15.90 -10.02
CA ALA A 55 -6.97 -17.24 -10.14
C ALA A 55 -8.47 -17.12 -10.42
N ASP A 56 -9.00 -18.00 -11.28
CA ASP A 56 -10.41 -18.00 -11.67
C ASP A 56 -11.35 -18.43 -10.52
N ASP A 57 -10.87 -19.32 -9.66
CA ASP A 57 -11.56 -19.76 -8.45
C ASP A 57 -10.67 -19.56 -7.21
N PRO A 58 -10.58 -18.32 -6.68
CA PRO A 58 -9.71 -18.02 -5.57
C PRO A 58 -10.28 -18.58 -4.27
N ARG A 59 -9.51 -19.43 -3.57
CA ARG A 59 -9.84 -19.78 -2.18
C ARG A 59 -10.00 -18.50 -1.35
N PRO A 60 -11.05 -18.36 -0.52
CA PRO A 60 -11.19 -17.23 0.38
C PRO A 60 -9.94 -17.05 1.27
N PRO A 61 -9.57 -15.82 1.68
CA PRO A 61 -8.57 -15.64 2.72
C PRO A 61 -9.06 -16.27 4.03
N SER A 62 -8.17 -16.94 4.74
CA SER A 62 -8.45 -17.38 6.11
C SER A 62 -8.60 -16.15 6.99
N LEU A 63 -9.64 -16.13 7.83
CA LEU A 63 -9.76 -15.11 8.86
C LEU A 63 -8.55 -15.20 9.81
N PRO A 64 -8.10 -14.06 10.39
CA PRO A 64 -7.14 -14.11 11.47
C PRO A 64 -7.70 -15.02 12.58
N VAL A 65 -6.87 -15.93 13.08
CA VAL A 65 -7.17 -16.66 14.30
C VAL A 65 -7.06 -15.62 15.42
N ASP A 66 -8.20 -15.26 16.01
CA ASP A 66 -8.41 -14.23 17.03
C ASP A 66 -8.35 -12.76 16.51
N GLN A 67 -9.53 -12.20 16.19
CA GLN A 67 -9.83 -10.75 16.25
C GLN A 67 -10.97 -10.50 17.23
#